data_AF-A0AA40GBM6-F1
#
_entry.id   AF-A0AA40GBM6-F1
#
_cell.length_a   1.000
_cell.length_b   1.000
_cell.length_c   1.000
_cell.angle_alpha   90.00
_cell.angle_beta   90.00
_cell.angle_gamma   90.00
#
_symmetry.space_group_name_H-M   'P 1'
#
loop_
_entity.id
_entity.type
_entity.pdbx_description
1 polymer ?
#
loop_
_entity_poly.entity_id
_entity_poly.type
_entity_poly.pdbx_seq_one_letter_code
_entity_poly.pdbx_strand_id
1 'polypeptide(L)'
;MRDTFVSFIAEPTVVDPCASSPCGPNARCNDGICTCLPEYQGDPYVGCRPECVLNTDCLQNRACIRNKCVDPCPGTCGINAECLIYNHVPMCSCPNGMVGNAFVQCNIVEGRIFFQPLSHISRLLITYFTHSYWTIFPVMSKYVYI
;
A
#
# COMPACT_ATOMS: atom_id res chain seq x y z
N MET A 1 25.82 -48.15 -68.32
CA MET A 1 26.39 -48.17 -66.96
C MET A 1 26.19 -46.77 -66.41
N ARG A 2 25.26 -46.61 -65.46
CA ARG A 2 24.90 -45.30 -64.90
C ARG A 2 25.83 -45.03 -63.73
N ASP A 3 26.87 -44.24 -63.96
CA ASP A 3 27.71 -43.74 -62.88
C ASP A 3 27.11 -42.44 -62.36
N THR A 4 26.05 -42.58 -61.56
CA THR A 4 25.52 -41.48 -60.75
C THR A 4 26.49 -41.27 -59.59
N PHE A 5 27.54 -40.51 -59.82
CA PHE A 5 28.44 -40.03 -58.76
C PHE A 5 27.67 -38.97 -57.95
N VAL A 6 26.87 -39.43 -56.99
CA VAL A 6 26.29 -38.55 -55.98
C VAL A 6 27.45 -38.03 -55.14
N SER A 7 27.82 -36.78 -55.39
CA SER A 7 28.73 -36.03 -54.54
C SER A 7 28.10 -35.90 -53.15
N PHE A 8 28.50 -36.78 -52.24
CA PHE A 8 28.25 -36.65 -50.80
C PHE A 8 29.02 -35.43 -50.29
N ILE A 9 28.46 -34.24 -50.47
CA ILE A 9 28.79 -33.13 -49.59
C ILE A 9 28.06 -33.46 -48.29
N ALA A 10 28.80 -34.00 -47.32
CA ALA A 10 28.31 -34.07 -45.95
C ALA A 10 28.15 -32.63 -45.47
N GLU A 11 26.95 -32.10 -45.61
CA GLU A 11 26.56 -30.83 -45.01
C GLU A 11 26.85 -30.95 -43.51
N PRO A 12 27.60 -30.03 -42.89
CA PRO A 12 27.90 -30.11 -41.48
C PRO A 12 26.57 -30.17 -40.76
N THR A 13 26.27 -31.32 -40.14
CA THR A 13 25.06 -31.47 -39.35
C THR A 13 25.22 -30.49 -38.20
N VAL A 14 24.56 -29.35 -38.29
CA VAL A 14 24.43 -28.40 -37.19
C VAL A 14 23.60 -29.13 -36.15
N VAL A 15 24.28 -29.92 -35.31
CA VAL A 15 23.67 -30.58 -34.16
C VAL A 15 23.35 -29.45 -33.21
N ASP A 16 22.07 -29.09 -33.11
CA ASP A 16 21.61 -28.12 -32.12
C ASP A 16 22.01 -28.63 -30.73
N PRO A 17 22.95 -27.98 -30.03
CA PRO A 17 23.39 -28.41 -28.71
C PRO A 17 22.24 -28.42 -27.68
N CYS A 18 21.18 -27.63 -27.94
CA CYS A 18 19.98 -27.55 -27.11
C CYS A 18 19.01 -28.71 -27.32
N ALA A 19 19.12 -29.46 -28.42
CA ALA A 19 18.31 -30.66 -28.64
C ALA A 19 18.67 -31.81 -27.68
N SER A 20 19.95 -31.86 -27.26
CA SER A 20 20.46 -32.86 -26.31
C SER A 20 20.33 -32.46 -24.84
N SER A 21 20.18 -31.17 -24.54
CA SER A 21 20.10 -30.64 -23.18
C SER A 21 18.79 -29.86 -23.00
N PRO A 22 17.66 -30.55 -22.72
CA PRO A 22 16.40 -29.88 -22.50
C PRO A 22 16.47 -29.08 -21.20
N CYS A 23 16.49 -27.75 -21.32
CA CYS A 23 16.44 -26.86 -20.15
C CYS A 23 15.11 -27.00 -19.41
N GLY A 24 15.14 -26.68 -18.10
CA GLY A 24 13.94 -26.64 -17.29
C GLY A 24 12.97 -25.53 -17.70
N PRO A 25 11.73 -25.52 -17.15
CA PRO A 25 10.77 -24.46 -17.41
C PRO A 25 11.33 -23.08 -17.02
N ASN A 26 10.93 -22.05 -17.76
CA ASN A 26 11.39 -20.66 -17.59
C ASN A 26 12.92 -20.45 -17.74
N ALA A 27 13.60 -21.36 -18.43
CA ALA A 27 15.00 -21.21 -18.85
C ALA A 27 15.11 -21.10 -20.38
N ARG A 28 16.16 -20.43 -20.85
CA ARG A 28 16.58 -20.36 -22.25
C ARG A 28 17.85 -21.18 -22.44
N CYS A 29 17.91 -21.91 -23.54
CA CYS A 29 19.15 -22.55 -23.97
C CYS A 29 19.94 -21.62 -24.89
N ASN A 30 21.25 -21.55 -24.70
CA ASN A 30 22.18 -20.89 -25.60
C ASN A 30 23.45 -21.75 -25.70
N ASP A 31 23.74 -22.29 -26.89
CA ASP A 31 24.90 -23.15 -27.14
C ASP A 31 25.02 -24.33 -26.15
N GLY A 32 23.89 -24.96 -25.80
CA GLY A 32 23.82 -26.09 -24.87
C GLY A 32 23.87 -25.69 -23.39
N ILE A 33 24.01 -24.41 -23.08
CA ILE A 33 24.03 -23.87 -21.72
C ILE A 33 22.64 -23.31 -21.38
N CYS A 34 22.05 -23.83 -20.31
CA CYS A 34 20.77 -23.35 -19.80
C CYS A 34 20.98 -22.13 -18.88
N THR A 35 20.19 -21.08 -19.09
CA THR A 35 20.15 -19.89 -18.22
C THR A 35 18.71 -19.51 -17.91
N CYS A 36 18.42 -19.04 -16.70
CA CYS A 36 17.07 -18.57 -16.39
C CYS A 36 16.70 -17.36 -17.25
N LEU A 37 15.42 -17.26 -17.61
CA LEU A 37 14.88 -16.03 -18.19
C LEU A 37 15.05 -14.86 -17.20
N PRO A 38 15.09 -13.61 -17.69
CA PRO A 38 15.13 -12.45 -16.81
C PRO A 38 14.01 -12.50 -15.76
N GLU A 39 14.32 -12.12 -14.52
CA GLU A 39 13.40 -12.11 -13.37
C GLU A 39 13.03 -13.50 -12.79
N TYR A 40 13.59 -14.58 -13.33
CA TYR A 40 13.48 -15.91 -12.75
C TYR A 40 14.80 -16.31 -12.08
N GLN A 41 14.72 -17.08 -11.00
CA GLN A 41 15.86 -17.61 -10.25
C GLN A 41 15.71 -19.10 -9.99
N GLY A 42 16.84 -19.78 -9.72
CA GLY A 42 16.89 -21.21 -9.43
C GLY A 42 17.90 -21.93 -10.32
N ASP A 43 17.71 -23.24 -10.44
CA ASP A 43 18.53 -24.09 -11.31
C ASP A 43 17.92 -24.13 -12.72
N PRO A 44 18.60 -23.64 -13.77
CA PRO A 44 18.07 -23.59 -15.12
C PRO A 44 17.93 -24.97 -15.79
N TYR A 45 18.57 -26.03 -15.26
CA TYR A 45 18.41 -27.40 -15.74
C TYR A 45 17.20 -28.09 -15.11
N VAL A 46 16.79 -27.69 -13.90
CA VAL A 46 15.60 -28.23 -13.21
C VAL A 46 14.35 -27.40 -13.48
N GLY A 47 14.49 -26.07 -13.44
CA GLY A 47 13.42 -25.11 -13.65
C GLY A 47 13.61 -23.85 -12.83
N CYS A 48 13.37 -22.71 -13.46
CA CYS A 48 13.46 -21.41 -12.81
C CYS A 48 12.09 -20.97 -12.29
N ARG A 49 12.10 -20.35 -11.11
CA ARG A 49 10.91 -19.81 -10.44
C ARG A 49 10.98 -18.29 -10.39
N PRO A 50 9.83 -17.60 -10.43
CA PRO A 50 9.80 -16.16 -10.19
C PRO A 50 10.22 -15.81 -8.75
N GLU A 51 10.43 -14.52 -8.48
CA GLU A 51 10.70 -14.00 -7.14
C GLU A 51 9.57 -14.38 -6.15
N CYS A 52 8.31 -14.25 -6.59
CA CYS A 52 7.14 -14.64 -5.80
C CYS A 52 6.02 -15.23 -6.68
N VAL A 53 5.18 -16.06 -6.08
CA VAL A 53 3.91 -16.53 -6.64
C VAL A 53 2.75 -16.07 -5.74
N LEU A 54 2.99 -15.96 -4.45
CA LEU A 54 2.04 -15.53 -3.44
C LEU A 54 2.59 -14.35 -2.65
N ASN A 55 1.67 -13.56 -2.07
CA ASN A 55 2.03 -12.45 -1.19
C ASN A 55 2.91 -12.91 -0.01
N THR A 56 2.66 -14.11 0.51
CA THR A 56 3.42 -14.71 1.62
C THR A 56 4.88 -15.00 1.29
N ASP A 57 5.25 -15.02 0.01
CA ASP A 57 6.65 -15.17 -0.42
C ASP A 57 7.43 -13.85 -0.24
N CYS A 58 6.71 -12.73 -0.14
CA CYS A 58 7.27 -11.41 0.08
C CYS A 58 7.34 -11.06 1.57
N LEU A 59 8.15 -10.04 1.89
CA LEU A 59 8.10 -9.39 3.21
C LEU A 59 6.72 -8.76 3.46
N GLN A 60 6.33 -8.61 4.74
CA GLN A 60 5.01 -8.07 5.13
C GLN A 60 4.72 -6.67 4.57
N ASN A 61 5.75 -5.89 4.29
CA ASN A 61 5.68 -4.54 3.71
C ASN A 61 5.77 -4.53 2.17
N ARG A 62 5.54 -5.66 1.50
CA ARG A 62 5.57 -5.79 0.04
C ARG A 62 4.44 -6.69 -0.43
N ALA A 63 3.98 -6.55 -1.67
CA ALA A 63 2.99 -7.42 -2.28
C ALA A 63 3.56 -8.12 -3.50
N CYS A 64 3.09 -9.33 -3.78
CA CYS A 64 3.43 -10.05 -4.99
C CYS A 64 2.59 -9.51 -6.15
N ILE A 65 3.20 -8.69 -7.01
CA ILE A 65 2.55 -8.10 -8.17
C ILE A 65 3.37 -8.46 -9.39
N ARG A 66 2.75 -9.14 -10.36
CA ARG A 66 3.42 -9.63 -11.58
C ARG A 66 4.71 -10.39 -11.26
N ASN A 67 4.61 -11.34 -10.32
CA ASN A 67 5.71 -12.23 -9.94
C ASN A 67 6.93 -11.53 -9.31
N LYS A 68 6.73 -10.32 -8.79
CA LYS A 68 7.75 -9.55 -8.07
C LYS A 68 7.24 -9.00 -6.75
N CYS A 69 8.13 -8.92 -5.76
CA CYS A 69 7.82 -8.32 -4.46
C CYS A 69 8.03 -6.81 -4.50
N VAL A 70 6.93 -6.08 -4.71
CA VAL A 70 6.94 -4.61 -4.88
C VAL A 70 6.18 -3.92 -3.76
N ASP A 71 6.45 -2.64 -3.56
CA ASP A 71 5.64 -1.79 -2.69
C ASP A 71 4.28 -1.50 -3.37
N PRO A 72 3.14 -1.86 -2.73
CA PRO A 72 1.81 -1.59 -3.27
C PRO A 72 1.30 -0.15 -3.02
N CYS A 73 2.03 0.70 -2.31
CA CYS A 73 1.60 2.08 -2.00
C CYS A 73 1.61 3.06 -3.18
N PRO A 74 2.62 3.06 -4.09
CA PRO A 74 2.68 4.02 -5.19
C PRO A 74 1.43 3.98 -6.07
N GLY A 75 0.69 5.11 -6.11
CA GLY A 75 -0.52 5.24 -6.93
C GLY A 75 -1.80 4.69 -6.31
N THR A 76 -1.77 4.17 -5.08
CA THR A 76 -2.95 3.60 -4.41
C THR A 76 -3.70 4.61 -3.55
N CYS A 77 -2.98 5.46 -2.81
CA CYS A 77 -3.59 6.44 -1.90
C CYS A 77 -3.77 7.81 -2.56
N GLY A 78 -4.75 8.56 -2.06
CA GLY A 78 -5.09 9.90 -2.51
C GLY A 78 -4.05 10.96 -2.13
N ILE A 79 -4.26 12.19 -2.60
CA ILE A 79 -3.36 13.31 -2.34
C ILE A 79 -3.33 13.62 -0.83
N ASN A 80 -2.13 13.81 -0.27
CA ASN A 80 -1.89 14.04 1.17
C ASN A 80 -2.35 12.90 2.10
N ALA A 81 -2.64 11.71 1.57
CA ALA A 81 -2.90 10.54 2.40
C ALA A 81 -1.60 9.81 2.73
N GLU A 82 -1.54 9.25 3.94
CA GLU A 82 -0.49 8.33 4.36
C GLU A 82 -0.84 6.92 3.89
N CYS A 83 0.16 6.18 3.38
CA CYS A 83 0.01 4.78 2.99
C CYS A 83 0.77 3.88 3.97
N LEU A 84 0.06 2.96 4.60
CA LEU A 84 0.60 1.94 5.49
C LEU A 84 0.31 0.56 4.92
N ILE A 85 1.30 -0.31 4.89
CA ILE A 85 1.14 -1.66 4.33
C ILE A 85 0.91 -2.62 5.49
N TYR A 86 -0.21 -3.33 5.45
CA TYR A 86 -0.56 -4.33 6.44
C TYR A 86 -0.85 -5.66 5.73
N ASN A 87 -0.05 -6.69 6.02
CA ASN A 87 -0.16 -8.00 5.41
C ASN A 87 -0.28 -7.95 3.88
N HIS A 88 0.67 -7.26 3.23
CA HIS A 88 0.72 -7.09 1.77
C HIS A 88 -0.41 -6.23 1.17
N VAL A 89 -1.26 -5.61 2.00
CA VAL A 89 -2.37 -4.75 1.56
C VAL A 89 -2.06 -3.29 1.92
N PRO A 90 -2.12 -2.35 0.95
CA PRO A 90 -1.99 -0.93 1.24
C PRO A 90 -3.25 -0.41 1.92
N MET A 91 -3.08 0.31 3.02
CA MET A 91 -4.13 1.01 3.77
C MET A 91 -3.85 2.50 3.71
N CYS A 92 -4.84 3.27 3.31
CA CYS A 92 -4.74 4.72 3.19
C CYS A 92 -5.43 5.41 4.37
N SER A 93 -4.76 6.37 5.01
CA SER A 93 -5.32 7.17 6.09
C SER A 93 -4.95 8.64 5.96
N CYS A 94 -5.83 9.55 6.40
CA CYS A 94 -5.47 10.96 6.51
C CYS A 94 -4.61 11.17 7.77
N PRO A 95 -3.46 11.86 7.66
CA PRO A 95 -2.61 12.15 8.80
C PRO A 95 -3.29 13.11 9.78
N ASN A 96 -2.72 13.22 10.99
CA ASN A 96 -3.26 14.07 12.04
C ASN A 96 -3.45 15.52 11.58
N GLY A 97 -4.62 16.09 11.87
CA GLY A 97 -4.98 17.45 11.43
C GLY A 97 -5.52 17.54 10.00
N MET A 98 -5.75 16.42 9.33
CA MET A 98 -6.42 16.37 8.02
C MET A 98 -7.68 15.50 8.05
N VAL A 99 -8.63 15.80 7.16
CA VAL A 99 -9.88 15.07 6.97
C VAL A 99 -10.20 14.94 5.48
N GLY A 100 -10.99 13.93 5.12
CA GLY A 100 -11.39 13.68 3.74
C GLY A 100 -11.44 12.19 3.42
N ASN A 101 -11.42 11.87 2.14
CA ASN A 101 -11.33 10.49 1.66
C ASN A 101 -9.86 10.17 1.33
N ALA A 102 -9.25 9.25 2.09
CA ALA A 102 -7.85 8.90 1.96
C ALA A 102 -7.47 8.23 0.61
N PHE A 103 -8.45 7.78 -0.19
CA PHE A 103 -8.23 7.29 -1.56
C PHE A 103 -8.32 8.39 -2.62
N VAL A 104 -8.79 9.59 -2.25
CA VAL A 104 -8.97 10.72 -3.17
C VAL A 104 -8.08 11.87 -2.76
N GLN A 105 -8.34 12.47 -1.60
CA GLN A 105 -7.61 13.62 -1.08
C GLN A 105 -7.93 13.85 0.40
N CYS A 106 -6.88 14.16 1.17
CA CYS A 106 -6.97 14.67 2.52
C CYS A 106 -6.74 16.19 2.53
N ASN A 107 -7.59 16.91 3.27
CA ASN A 107 -7.57 18.37 3.39
C ASN A 107 -7.26 18.76 4.83
N ILE A 108 -6.54 19.87 5.02
CA ILE A 108 -6.24 20.41 6.35
C ILE A 108 -7.56 20.76 7.04
N VAL A 109 -7.71 20.35 8.30
CA VAL A 109 -8.78 20.83 9.17
C VAL A 109 -8.44 22.27 9.50
N GLU A 110 -9.03 23.23 8.78
CA GLU A 110 -8.88 24.64 9.16
C GLU A 110 -9.50 24.83 10.54
N GLY A 111 -8.63 25.05 11.52
CA GLY A 111 -8.99 25.30 12.90
C GLY A 111 -9.73 26.61 13.04
N ARG A 112 -11.04 26.59 12.78
CA ARG A 112 -12.00 27.43 13.49
C ARG A 112 -13.17 26.53 13.88
N ILE A 113 -13.45 26.51 15.19
CA ILE A 113 -14.59 25.87 15.85
C ILE A 113 -14.38 24.38 16.27
N PHE A 114 -13.35 24.09 17.06
CA PHE A 114 -13.43 23.00 18.06
C PHE A 114 -12.94 23.39 19.46
N PHE A 115 -12.83 24.70 19.70
CA PHE A 115 -12.82 25.30 21.04
C PHE A 115 -13.53 26.65 20.95
N GLN A 116 -14.87 26.64 20.86
CA GLN A 116 -15.56 27.65 21.66
C GLN A 116 -15.73 27.00 23.03
N PRO A 117 -14.94 27.38 24.07
CA PRO A 117 -15.40 27.11 25.41
C PRO A 117 -16.81 27.71 25.51
N LEU A 118 -17.76 26.94 26.02
CA LEU A 118 -19.10 27.40 26.41
C LEU A 118 -19.01 28.40 27.59
N SER A 119 -18.15 29.42 27.50
CA SER A 119 -17.93 30.44 28.52
C SER A 119 -18.50 31.82 28.14
N HIS A 120 -19.19 31.95 27.00
CA HIS A 120 -19.67 33.26 26.53
C HIS A 120 -21.20 33.48 26.51
N ILE A 121 -21.99 32.62 27.16
CA ILE A 121 -23.47 32.77 27.21
C ILE A 121 -24.00 33.53 28.44
N SER A 122 -23.18 33.93 29.44
CA SER A 122 -23.73 34.49 30.69
C SER A 122 -23.36 35.94 31.04
N ARG A 123 -23.34 36.87 30.07
CA ARG A 123 -23.22 38.33 30.39
C ARG A 123 -24.15 39.30 29.67
N LEU A 124 -25.20 38.83 29.00
CA LEU A 124 -26.14 39.72 28.29
C LEU A 124 -27.59 39.74 28.80
N LEU A 125 -27.90 39.10 29.93
CA LEU A 125 -29.25 39.13 30.52
C LEU A 125 -29.30 39.55 32.00
N ILE A 126 -28.29 40.28 32.53
CA ILE A 126 -28.35 40.86 33.88
C ILE A 126 -27.94 42.34 33.87
N THR A 127 -28.56 43.14 33.00
CA THR A 127 -28.56 44.61 33.15
C THR A 127 -29.95 45.23 32.98
N TYR A 128 -31.00 44.42 32.80
CA TYR A 128 -32.37 44.89 32.56
C TYR A 128 -33.36 44.64 33.70
N PHE A 129 -32.89 44.35 34.92
CA PHE A 129 -33.74 44.41 36.11
C PHE A 129 -33.16 45.38 37.14
N THR A 130 -33.35 46.66 36.80
CA THR A 130 -33.91 47.70 37.68
C THR A 130 -33.36 47.85 39.10
N HIS A 131 -32.64 48.95 39.23
CA HIS A 131 -32.24 49.72 40.41
C HIS A 131 -33.41 50.25 41.26
N SER A 132 -34.36 49.43 41.69
CA SER A 132 -35.46 49.92 42.53
C SER A 132 -36.06 48.78 43.34
N TYR A 133 -35.53 48.50 44.53
CA TYR A 133 -36.30 48.26 45.75
C TYR A 133 -35.29 48.09 46.88
N TRP A 134 -35.04 49.22 47.53
CA TRP A 134 -34.48 49.30 48.86
C TRP A 134 -35.30 48.44 49.83
N THR A 135 -34.58 47.82 50.76
CA THR A 135 -35.02 47.44 52.11
C THR A 135 -35.99 46.27 52.26
N ILE A 136 -35.79 45.57 53.40
CA ILE A 136 -36.69 44.62 54.06
C ILE A 136 -36.55 43.16 53.57
N PHE A 137 -35.65 42.38 54.17
CA PHE A 137 -36.01 41.36 55.17
C PHE A 137 -34.77 40.56 55.62
N PRO A 138 -34.47 40.53 56.93
CA PRO A 138 -33.48 39.65 57.53
C PRO A 138 -34.08 38.25 57.79
N VAL A 139 -33.21 37.32 58.20
CA VAL A 139 -33.53 36.02 58.85
C VAL A 139 -33.94 34.88 57.90
N MET A 140 -33.06 33.88 57.78
CA MET A 140 -33.26 32.52 58.32
C MET A 140 -32.16 31.60 57.75
N SER A 141 -31.02 31.61 58.44
CA SER A 141 -30.18 30.42 58.53
C SER A 141 -30.96 29.36 59.31
N LYS A 142 -31.19 28.17 58.73
CA LYS A 142 -31.32 26.86 59.39
C LYS A 142 -31.77 25.78 58.39
N TYR A 143 -31.33 24.56 58.69
CA TYR A 143 -31.68 23.25 58.10
C TYR A 143 -30.73 22.71 57.01
N VAL A 144 -29.54 22.33 57.47
CA VAL A 144 -28.97 21.02 57.15
C VAL A 144 -29.58 20.01 58.13
N TYR A 145 -30.13 18.90 57.63
CA TYR A 145 -30.04 17.54 58.20
C TYR A 145 -30.85 16.55 57.32
N ILE A 146 -30.15 15.79 56.48
CA ILE A 146 -30.20 14.32 56.44
C ILE A 146 -28.74 13.87 56.45
#